data_AF-A0A7K2P9X0-F1
#
_entry.id   AF-A0A7K2P9X0-F1
#
_cell.length_a   1.000
_cell.length_b   1.000
_cell.length_c   1.000
_cell.angle_alpha   90.00
_cell.angle_beta   90.00
_cell.angle_gamma   90.00
#
_symmetry.space_group_name_H-M   'P 1'
#
loop_
_entity.id
_entity.type
_entity.pdbx_description
1 polymer ?
#
loop_
_entity_poly.entity_id
_entity_poly.type
_entity_poly.pdbx_seq_one_letter_code
_entity_poly.pdbx_strand_id
1 'polypeptide(L)'
;DLKGESRTTDGLPHPPVPHAAIDALVRRYLGPVRRAGRGLLPRGTAAGEAEVLSGAGFAGPYRHVVPGGQAMVRTEDDVVAGVFSMSFSAPHLFGARIALFEADLRRILREVAPSGRFSVRQPGTEVFVWPRGAD
;
A
#
# COMPACT_ATOMS: atom_id res chain seq x y z
N ASP A 1 -6.80 9.38 -7.15
CA ASP A 1 -5.85 8.28 -7.36
C ASP A 1 -6.62 6.98 -7.41
N LEU A 2 -6.52 6.24 -8.51
CA LEU A 2 -7.18 4.94 -8.69
C LEU A 2 -6.69 3.88 -7.69
N LYS A 3 -5.50 4.09 -7.10
CA LYS A 3 -4.94 3.25 -6.03
C LYS A 3 -5.62 3.49 -4.68
N GLY A 4 -6.28 4.64 -4.50
CA GLY A 4 -6.99 4.99 -3.26
C GLY A 4 -8.50 4.66 -3.30
N GLU A 5 -8.99 4.11 -4.39
CA GLU A 5 -10.41 3.77 -4.54
C GLU A 5 -10.77 2.57 -3.66
N SER A 6 -11.58 2.83 -2.63
CA SER A 6 -12.11 1.80 -1.75
C SER A 6 -13.21 1.01 -2.46
N ARG A 7 -12.99 -0.29 -2.67
CA ARG A 7 -13.97 -1.22 -3.23
C ARG A 7 -14.42 -2.20 -2.15
N THR A 8 -15.73 -2.40 -2.04
CA THR A 8 -16.26 -3.33 -1.03
C THR A 8 -15.93 -4.78 -1.39
N THR A 9 -15.76 -5.60 -0.36
CA THR A 9 -15.57 -7.05 -0.49
C THR A 9 -16.87 -7.80 -0.20
N ASP A 10 -18.01 -7.11 -0.17
CA ASP A 10 -19.30 -7.73 0.12
C ASP A 10 -19.62 -8.82 -0.91
N GLY A 11 -20.14 -9.96 -0.42
CA GLY A 11 -20.42 -11.12 -1.24
C GLY A 11 -19.21 -11.96 -1.66
N LEU A 12 -17.98 -11.62 -1.22
CA LEU A 12 -16.80 -12.46 -1.42
C LEU A 12 -16.68 -13.55 -0.32
N PRO A 13 -16.03 -14.70 -0.60
CA PRO A 13 -16.13 -15.90 0.23
C PRO A 13 -15.35 -15.86 1.56
N HIS A 14 -14.51 -14.85 1.76
CA HIS A 14 -13.67 -14.69 2.96
C HIS A 14 -13.81 -13.29 3.56
N PRO A 15 -13.54 -13.11 4.88
CA PRO A 15 -13.49 -11.80 5.49
C PRO A 15 -12.50 -10.85 4.80
N PRO A 16 -12.71 -9.52 4.86
CA PRO A 16 -11.74 -8.55 4.37
C PRO A 16 -10.46 -8.54 5.21
N VAL A 17 -9.37 -8.04 4.63
CA VAL A 17 -8.14 -7.73 5.40
C VAL A 17 -8.44 -6.60 6.40
N PRO A 18 -8.09 -6.75 7.70
CA PRO A 18 -8.40 -5.76 8.73
C PRO A 18 -7.44 -4.55 8.70
N HIS A 19 -7.43 -3.78 7.61
CA HIS A 19 -6.48 -2.68 7.35
C HIS A 19 -6.39 -1.67 8.52
N ALA A 20 -7.52 -1.30 9.12
CA ALA A 20 -7.52 -0.35 10.25
C ALA A 20 -6.76 -0.88 11.48
N ALA A 21 -6.90 -2.17 11.79
CA ALA A 21 -6.19 -2.80 12.91
C ALA A 21 -4.68 -2.95 12.60
N ILE A 22 -4.34 -3.29 11.36
CA ILE A 22 -2.96 -3.36 10.88
C ILE A 22 -2.29 -1.98 10.95
N ASP A 23 -2.97 -0.91 10.51
CA ASP A 23 -2.48 0.46 10.61
C ASP A 23 -2.25 0.87 12.06
N ALA A 24 -3.15 0.50 12.98
CA ALA A 24 -2.98 0.76 14.41
C ALA A 24 -1.77 0.00 14.99
N LEU A 25 -1.55 -1.25 14.57
CA LEU A 25 -0.37 -2.04 14.95
C LEU A 25 0.92 -1.37 14.46
N VAL A 26 0.98 -0.97 13.18
CA VAL A 26 2.15 -0.28 12.61
C VAL A 26 2.46 0.99 13.40
N ARG A 27 1.44 1.82 13.69
CA ARG A 27 1.62 3.04 14.50
C ARG A 27 2.14 2.75 15.90
N ARG A 28 1.70 1.65 16.54
CA ARG A 28 2.18 1.24 17.87
C ARG A 28 3.67 0.90 17.87
N TYR A 29 4.16 0.25 16.82
CA TYR A 29 5.57 -0.15 16.73
C TYR A 29 6.49 0.94 16.21
N LEU A 30 6.07 1.71 15.20
CA LEU A 30 6.93 2.65 14.45
C LEU A 30 6.65 4.14 14.73
N GLY A 31 5.59 4.43 15.49
CA GLY A 31 5.13 5.79 15.79
C GLY A 31 4.10 6.33 14.79
N PRO A 32 3.51 7.51 15.06
CA PRO A 32 2.41 8.06 14.28
C PRO A 32 2.84 8.76 12.98
N VAL A 33 4.10 9.16 12.87
CA VAL A 33 4.61 9.93 11.73
C VAL A 33 4.99 9.00 10.59
N ARG A 34 4.41 9.23 9.40
CA ARG A 34 4.74 8.45 8.19
C ARG A 34 6.22 8.59 7.82
N ARG A 35 6.76 7.52 7.22
CA ARG A 35 8.14 7.45 6.75
C ARG A 35 8.19 7.26 5.24
N ALA A 36 9.26 7.73 4.63
CA ALA A 36 9.70 7.29 3.31
C ALA A 36 11.20 7.07 3.33
N GLY A 37 11.63 5.86 2.94
CA GLY A 37 13.02 5.44 3.10
C GLY A 37 13.47 5.57 4.56
N ARG A 38 14.61 6.26 4.77
CA ARG A 38 15.18 6.49 6.11
C ARG A 38 14.64 7.75 6.81
N GLY A 39 13.81 8.55 6.15
CA GLY A 39 13.31 9.85 6.64
C GLY A 39 11.85 9.82 7.14
N LEU A 40 11.48 10.86 7.90
CA LEU A 40 10.08 11.16 8.24
C LEU A 40 9.44 12.03 7.14
N LEU A 41 8.16 11.81 6.85
CA LEU A 41 7.35 12.61 5.95
C LEU A 41 6.22 13.32 6.72
N PRO A 42 6.52 14.33 7.56
CA PRO A 42 5.49 15.01 8.35
C PRO A 42 4.48 15.78 7.49
N ARG A 43 4.87 16.20 6.28
CA ARG A 43 4.02 16.91 5.32
C ARG A 43 3.57 16.04 4.14
N GLY A 44 3.81 14.72 4.21
CA GLY A 44 3.55 13.80 3.10
C GLY A 44 4.57 13.90 1.96
N THR A 45 4.30 13.17 0.87
CA THR A 45 5.09 13.23 -0.37
C THR A 45 4.78 14.53 -1.09
N ALA A 46 5.82 15.24 -1.57
CA ALA A 46 5.63 16.44 -2.37
C ALA A 46 4.83 16.12 -3.64
N ALA A 47 3.89 16.99 -3.98
CA ALA A 47 3.18 16.97 -5.26
C ALA A 47 3.96 17.77 -6.32
N GLY A 48 3.38 17.91 -7.52
CA GLY A 48 3.94 18.76 -8.58
C GLY A 48 4.88 18.05 -9.55
N GLU A 49 4.77 16.72 -9.66
CA GLU A 49 5.59 15.92 -10.57
C GLU A 49 5.42 16.37 -12.04
N ALA A 50 4.23 16.80 -12.42
CA ALA A 50 3.94 17.27 -13.77
C ALA A 50 4.75 18.52 -14.13
N GLU A 51 4.79 19.52 -13.24
CA GLU A 51 5.55 20.75 -13.42
C GLU A 51 7.05 20.48 -13.51
N VAL A 52 7.57 19.54 -12.70
CA VAL A 52 8.96 19.11 -12.75
C VAL A 52 9.30 18.46 -14.09
N LEU A 53 8.44 17.57 -14.59
CA LEU A 53 8.65 16.88 -15.86
C LEU A 53 8.54 17.84 -17.06
N SER A 54 7.55 18.73 -17.07
CA SER A 54 7.44 19.76 -18.10
C SER A 54 8.64 20.71 -18.09
N GLY A 55 9.10 21.16 -16.92
CA GLY A 55 10.30 21.99 -16.79
C GLY A 55 11.59 21.31 -17.25
N ALA A 56 11.63 19.98 -17.26
CA ALA A 56 12.73 19.18 -17.80
C ALA A 56 12.62 18.90 -19.31
N GLY A 57 11.63 19.48 -20.02
CA GLY A 57 11.45 19.34 -21.46
C GLY A 57 10.64 18.11 -21.89
N PHE A 58 9.93 17.45 -20.97
CA PHE A 58 8.98 16.40 -21.34
C PHE A 58 7.63 17.01 -21.74
N ALA A 59 7.00 16.41 -22.75
CA ALA A 59 5.63 16.72 -23.17
C ALA A 59 4.65 15.70 -22.59
N GLY A 60 3.34 16.01 -22.61
CA GLY A 60 2.28 15.14 -22.12
C GLY A 60 1.76 15.52 -20.72
N PRO A 61 1.23 14.55 -19.92
CA PRO A 61 1.35 13.09 -20.06
C PRO A 61 0.21 12.42 -20.84
N TYR A 62 0.51 11.27 -21.44
CA TYR A 62 -0.52 10.30 -21.81
C TYR A 62 -0.85 9.43 -20.61
N ARG A 63 -2.12 9.46 -20.19
CA ARG A 63 -2.60 8.67 -19.06
C ARG A 63 -3.24 7.38 -19.55
N HIS A 64 -2.69 6.24 -19.13
CA HIS A 64 -3.28 4.93 -19.34
C HIS A 64 -3.82 4.40 -18.02
N VAL A 65 -5.11 4.07 -17.99
CA VAL A 65 -5.78 3.48 -16.83
C VAL A 65 -5.94 1.98 -17.05
N VAL A 66 -5.48 1.19 -16.09
CA VAL A 66 -5.75 -0.24 -15.99
C VAL A 66 -6.76 -0.43 -14.85
N PRO A 67 -8.03 -0.75 -15.16
CA PRO A 67 -9.07 -0.86 -14.13
C PRO A 67 -8.81 -2.06 -13.22
N GLY A 68 -9.09 -1.89 -11.93
CA GLY A 68 -9.10 -2.96 -10.94
C GLY A 68 -10.50 -3.51 -10.68
N GLY A 69 -10.69 -4.14 -9.53
CA GLY A 69 -11.98 -4.64 -9.03
C GLY A 69 -12.14 -6.15 -9.13
N GLN A 70 -11.20 -6.86 -9.74
CA GLN A 70 -11.17 -8.32 -9.75
C GLN A 70 -11.13 -8.84 -8.30
N ALA A 71 -11.95 -9.83 -8.00
CA ALA A 71 -11.92 -10.52 -6.71
C ALA A 71 -10.64 -11.34 -6.62
N MET A 72 -9.93 -11.23 -5.51
CA MET A 72 -8.74 -12.03 -5.24
C MET A 72 -8.80 -12.57 -3.82
N VAL A 73 -8.10 -13.68 -3.60
CA VAL A 73 -7.84 -14.21 -2.27
C VAL A 73 -6.40 -13.92 -1.90
N ARG A 74 -6.18 -13.42 -0.69
CA ARG A 74 -4.87 -13.27 -0.06
C ARG A 74 -4.74 -14.26 1.08
N THR A 75 -3.60 -14.92 1.15
CA THR A 75 -3.21 -15.71 2.31
C THR A 75 -2.71 -14.80 3.43
N GLU A 76 -2.60 -15.34 4.64
CA GLU A 76 -1.93 -14.66 5.76
C GLU A 76 -0.54 -14.16 5.34
N ASP A 77 0.24 -14.99 4.65
CA ASP A 77 1.58 -14.63 4.19
C ASP A 77 1.56 -13.52 3.14
N ASP A 78 0.60 -13.51 2.22
CA ASP A 78 0.46 -12.40 1.25
C ASP A 78 0.17 -11.07 1.96
N VAL A 79 -0.64 -11.10 3.03
CA VAL A 79 -0.95 -9.90 3.81
C VAL A 79 0.28 -9.43 4.58
N VAL A 80 1.01 -10.34 5.23
CA VAL A 80 2.27 -10.02 5.93
C VAL A 80 3.30 -9.43 4.96
N ALA A 81 3.51 -10.07 3.82
CA ALA A 81 4.39 -9.57 2.77
C ALA A 81 3.95 -8.19 2.26
N GLY A 82 2.64 -8.00 2.06
CA GLY A 82 2.05 -6.71 1.70
C GLY A 82 2.40 -5.61 2.70
N VAL A 83 2.22 -5.86 4.00
CA VAL A 83 2.59 -4.91 5.06
C VAL A 83 4.08 -4.57 5.04
N PHE A 84 4.96 -5.56 4.89
CA PHE A 84 6.40 -5.32 4.83
C PHE A 84 6.89 -4.67 3.52
N SER A 85 6.10 -4.73 2.45
CA SER A 85 6.42 -4.06 1.17
C SER A 85 6.21 -2.55 1.20
N MET A 86 5.46 -2.04 2.17
CA MET A 86 5.19 -0.61 2.29
C MET A 86 6.41 0.12 2.85
N SER A 87 6.79 1.22 2.22
CA SER A 87 7.98 2.01 2.62
C SER A 87 7.95 2.47 4.08
N PHE A 88 6.76 2.69 4.66
CA PHE A 88 6.58 3.11 6.04
C PHE A 88 6.61 1.96 7.07
N SER A 89 6.59 0.70 6.61
CA SER A 89 6.65 -0.51 7.44
C SER A 89 7.63 -1.53 6.87
N ALA A 90 8.69 -1.06 6.21
CA ALA A 90 9.75 -1.93 5.72
C ALA A 90 10.43 -2.69 6.89
N PRO A 91 10.87 -3.95 6.69
CA PRO A 91 11.42 -4.81 7.75
C PRO A 91 12.47 -4.16 8.66
N HIS A 92 13.41 -3.43 8.06
CA HIS A 92 14.51 -2.79 8.79
C HIS A 92 14.06 -1.71 9.79
N LEU A 93 12.85 -1.15 9.64
CA LEU A 93 12.32 -0.13 10.55
C LEU A 93 11.97 -0.71 11.94
N PHE A 94 11.69 -2.01 12.03
CA PHE A 94 11.35 -2.67 13.29
C PHE A 94 12.59 -3.07 14.11
N GLY A 95 13.76 -3.15 13.46
CA GLY A 95 15.00 -3.63 14.09
C GLY A 95 14.80 -4.97 14.80
N ALA A 96 15.28 -5.09 16.03
CA ALA A 96 15.14 -6.30 16.84
C ALA A 96 13.68 -6.69 17.16
N ARG A 97 12.70 -5.80 16.97
CA ARG A 97 11.28 -6.06 17.27
C ARG A 97 10.51 -6.66 16.10
N ILE A 98 11.16 -6.97 14.97
CA ILE A 98 10.48 -7.48 13.77
C ILE A 98 9.70 -8.78 14.03
N ALA A 99 10.29 -9.74 14.74
CA ALA A 99 9.64 -11.02 15.04
C ALA A 99 8.40 -10.83 15.92
N LEU A 100 8.45 -9.90 16.89
CA LEU A 100 7.32 -9.56 17.75
C LEU A 100 6.19 -8.89 16.94
N PHE A 101 6.55 -7.97 16.05
CA PHE A 101 5.59 -7.31 15.18
C PHE A 101 4.87 -8.31 14.27
N GLU A 102 5.61 -9.22 13.62
CA GLU A 102 5.01 -10.23 12.75
C GLU A 102 4.09 -11.18 13.53
N ALA A 103 4.49 -11.60 14.74
CA ALA A 103 3.65 -12.44 15.59
C ALA A 103 2.33 -11.73 15.96
N ASP A 104 2.40 -10.44 16.35
CA ASP A 104 1.22 -9.62 16.62
C ASP A 104 0.33 -9.44 15.38
N LEU A 105 0.94 -9.23 14.21
CA LEU A 105 0.22 -9.09 12.94
C LEU A 105 -0.54 -10.37 12.62
N ARG A 106 0.12 -11.53 12.66
CA ARG A 106 -0.51 -12.84 12.42
C ARG A 106 -1.61 -13.15 13.43
N ARG A 107 -1.46 -12.75 14.69
CA ARG A 107 -2.53 -12.88 15.69
C ARG A 107 -3.78 -12.10 15.28
N ILE A 108 -3.64 -10.84 14.89
CA ILE A 108 -4.76 -10.00 14.40
C ILE A 108 -5.43 -10.65 13.17
N LEU A 109 -4.63 -11.17 12.24
CA LEU A 109 -5.14 -11.83 11.03
C LEU A 109 -5.96 -13.08 11.37
N ARG A 110 -5.48 -13.94 12.27
CA ARG A 110 -6.17 -15.18 12.67
C ARG A 110 -7.42 -14.93 13.50
N GLU A 111 -7.45 -13.86 14.29
CA GLU A 111 -8.66 -13.43 15.00
C GLU A 111 -9.80 -13.09 14.02
N VAL A 112 -9.48 -12.53 12.86
CA VAL A 112 -10.45 -12.16 11.82
C VAL A 112 -10.80 -13.34 10.91
N ALA A 113 -9.80 -14.09 10.46
CA ALA A 113 -9.98 -15.23 9.57
C ALA A 113 -9.12 -16.42 10.03
N PRO A 114 -9.68 -17.34 10.84
CA PRO A 114 -8.95 -18.53 11.30
C PRO A 114 -8.42 -19.42 10.16
N SER A 115 -9.03 -19.35 8.98
CA SER A 115 -8.58 -20.05 7.77
C SER A 115 -7.32 -19.46 7.13
N GLY A 116 -6.88 -18.27 7.56
CA GLY A 116 -5.75 -17.55 6.98
C GLY A 116 -6.00 -17.04 5.56
N ARG A 117 -7.27 -16.90 5.13
CA ARG A 117 -7.66 -16.41 3.80
C ARG A 117 -8.51 -15.17 3.91
N PHE A 118 -8.23 -14.19 3.05
CA PHE A 118 -8.88 -12.89 3.02
C PHE A 118 -9.36 -12.56 1.62
N SER A 119 -10.54 -11.96 1.52
CA SER A 119 -11.04 -11.42 0.26
C SER A 119 -10.50 -10.01 0.06
N VAL A 120 -10.01 -9.72 -1.13
CA VAL A 120 -9.63 -8.37 -1.54
C VAL A 120 -10.13 -8.08 -2.94
N ARG A 121 -10.24 -6.80 -3.27
CA ARG A 121 -10.44 -6.32 -4.64
C ARG A 121 -9.10 -5.79 -5.14
N GLN A 122 -8.68 -6.23 -6.31
CA GLN A 122 -7.48 -5.69 -6.95
C GLN A 122 -7.64 -4.17 -7.12
N PRO A 123 -6.70 -3.33 -6.66
CA PRO A 123 -6.76 -1.90 -6.95
C PRO A 123 -6.53 -1.67 -8.46
N GLY A 124 -7.14 -0.60 -8.98
CA GLY A 124 -6.76 -0.11 -10.31
C GLY A 124 -5.35 0.46 -10.27
N THR A 125 -4.74 0.61 -11.45
CA THR A 125 -3.49 1.36 -11.59
C THR A 125 -3.57 2.31 -12.77
N GLU A 126 -2.70 3.31 -12.74
CA GLU A 126 -2.49 4.22 -13.84
C GLU A 126 -1.01 4.33 -14.17
N VAL A 127 -0.74 4.57 -15.44
CA VAL A 127 0.58 4.82 -15.99
C VAL A 127 0.52 6.16 -16.71
N PHE A 128 1.43 7.06 -16.36
CA PHE A 128 1.64 8.32 -17.06
C PHE A 128 2.87 8.17 -17.94
N VAL A 129 2.72 8.42 -19.24
CA VAL A 129 3.82 8.37 -20.21
C VAL A 129 4.15 9.79 -20.62
N TRP A 130 5.42 10.15 -20.47
CA TRP A 130 5.97 11.47 -20.74
C TRP A 130 7.00 11.36 -21.88
N PRO A 131 6.62 11.59 -23.14
CA PRO A 131 7.59 11.68 -24.23
C PRO A 131 8.52 12.90 -24.04
N ARG A 132 9.73 12.83 -24.62
CA ARG A 132 10.55 14.04 -24.79
C ARG A 132 9.80 15.02 -25.71
N GLY A 133 9.74 16.29 -25.33
CA GLY A 133 9.24 17.34 -26.22
C GLY A 133 10.08 17.38 -27.49
N ALA A 134 9.46 17.68 -28.64
CA ALA A 134 10.25 18.02 -29.82
C ALA A 134 11.05 19.29 -29.50
N ASP A 135 12.36 19.25 -29.75
CA ASP A 135 13.23 20.44 -29.69
C ASP A 135 12.79 21.49 -30.74
#